data_AF-A0A1M7P8V1-F1
#
_entry.id   AF-A0A1M7P8V1-F1
#
_cell.length_a   1.000
_cell.length_b   1.000
_cell.length_c   1.000
_cell.angle_alpha   90.00
_cell.angle_beta   90.00
_cell.angle_gamma   90.00
#
_symmetry.space_group_name_H-M   'P 1'
#
loop_
_entity.id
_entity.type
_entity.pdbx_description
1 polymer ?
#
loop_
_entity_poly.entity_id
_entity_poly.type
_entity_poly.pdbx_seq_one_letter_code
_entity_poly.pdbx_strand_id
1 'polypeptide(L)'
;MRRSFTTRLLLALVVVLAVGVPPAAQAARGAGTTVAPALGPDGDAFYTPPSPLPAGRPGDVIRFRPLAPKQLGASAPPARGYLVMYLSRNAAGAPNAVTGTILVPLGRDPATVPIVGVAPGTLGMGDQCAASKSLAKGLLFTEFYLDAMLRRGWAVAVTDYEGLGTPGDHTYVVGQSTGRSLIDAVRAAQRLPAAGLTASAAVGFYGYSEGGGAAAWAAQLQPRYAPELSVVGVAAGGVPADLYVIARSLDGTLAAALLGYAAIGLNASYPDLRLDSYLSPYGKKVITALRTSCTPDGLTPYAFTQLRQLVTTDPLTTAVWQRRLAQNSLGRQAPGAPVFLWHGVVDQVLPFTQAVALHRAWCGLGAQVVWRPFVAEHVTGAIGSVDALAFLADRFAGRPVQADCARKT
;
A
#
# COMPACT_ATOMS: atom_id res chain seq x y z
N MET A 1 68.51 -37.58 -35.17
CA MET A 1 68.14 -38.91 -34.63
C MET A 1 67.31 -38.69 -33.38
N ARG A 2 65.97 -38.72 -33.46
CA ARG A 2 65.04 -39.86 -33.22
C ARG A 2 64.85 -40.24 -31.73
N ARG A 3 63.54 -40.30 -31.34
CA ARG A 3 62.85 -41.00 -30.23
C ARG A 3 62.44 -40.11 -29.04
N SER A 4 61.19 -39.65 -28.97
CA SER A 4 59.93 -40.34 -28.58
C SER A 4 59.86 -40.67 -27.09
N PHE A 5 59.10 -39.88 -26.33
CA PHE A 5 58.65 -40.24 -24.98
C PHE A 5 57.14 -40.48 -25.02
N THR A 6 56.78 -41.73 -24.79
CA THR A 6 55.43 -42.26 -24.63
C THR A 6 54.92 -41.96 -23.23
N THR A 7 53.80 -41.24 -23.13
CA THR A 7 53.04 -41.01 -21.90
C THR A 7 52.24 -42.27 -21.55
N ARG A 8 52.48 -42.87 -20.38
CA ARG A 8 51.64 -43.94 -19.82
C ARG A 8 50.53 -43.33 -18.97
N LEU A 9 49.29 -43.51 -19.40
CA LEU A 9 48.05 -43.15 -18.71
C LEU A 9 47.70 -44.27 -17.71
N LEU A 10 47.57 -43.95 -16.42
CA LEU A 10 47.02 -44.86 -15.40
C LEU A 10 45.51 -44.62 -15.31
N LEU A 11 44.72 -45.60 -15.74
CA LEU A 11 43.26 -45.63 -15.54
C LEU A 11 42.94 -45.94 -14.07
N ALA A 12 42.30 -45.00 -13.38
CA ALA A 12 41.58 -45.27 -12.14
C ALA A 12 40.12 -45.58 -12.47
N LEU A 13 39.68 -46.79 -12.14
CA LEU A 13 38.33 -47.29 -12.33
C LEU A 13 37.43 -46.73 -11.21
N VAL A 14 36.56 -45.76 -11.51
CA VAL A 14 35.51 -45.31 -10.60
C VAL A 14 34.21 -46.03 -10.97
N VAL A 15 33.75 -46.90 -10.08
CA VAL A 15 32.43 -47.54 -10.14
C VAL A 15 31.39 -46.49 -9.76
N VAL A 16 30.63 -46.00 -10.74
CA VAL A 16 29.47 -45.13 -10.51
C VAL A 16 28.26 -46.03 -10.23
N LEU A 17 27.83 -46.08 -8.96
CA LEU A 17 26.53 -46.59 -8.57
C LEU A 17 25.46 -45.62 -9.08
N ALA A 18 24.75 -46.03 -10.14
CA ALA A 18 23.59 -45.31 -10.67
C ALA A 18 22.41 -45.43 -9.68
N VAL A 19 22.30 -44.48 -8.76
CA VAL A 19 21.06 -44.24 -8.02
C VAL A 19 20.11 -43.53 -8.98
N GLY A 20 19.08 -44.26 -9.43
CA GLY A 20 18.03 -43.72 -10.29
C GLY A 20 17.32 -42.54 -9.61
N VAL A 21 17.62 -41.33 -10.05
CA VAL A 21 16.83 -40.14 -9.72
C VAL A 21 15.52 -40.26 -10.48
N PRO A 22 14.35 -40.33 -9.81
CA PRO A 22 13.07 -40.30 -10.52
C PRO A 22 12.97 -38.98 -11.28
N PRO A 23 12.35 -38.96 -12.48
CA PRO A 23 12.19 -37.73 -13.23
C PRO A 23 11.45 -36.73 -12.35
N ALA A 24 12.06 -35.56 -12.14
CA ALA A 24 11.43 -34.45 -11.46
C ALA A 24 10.13 -34.15 -12.21
N ALA A 25 8.99 -34.38 -11.55
CA ALA A 25 7.70 -33.97 -12.05
C ALA A 25 7.76 -32.45 -12.27
N GLN A 26 7.92 -32.04 -13.53
CA GLN A 26 7.63 -30.68 -13.93
C GLN A 26 6.14 -30.48 -13.67
N ALA A 27 5.85 -29.84 -12.54
CA ALA A 27 4.53 -29.30 -12.28
C ALA A 27 4.23 -28.35 -13.43
N ALA A 28 3.38 -28.81 -14.36
CA ALA A 28 2.82 -27.98 -15.39
C ALA A 28 2.22 -26.76 -14.68
N ARG A 29 2.79 -25.58 -14.91
CA ARG A 29 2.14 -24.32 -14.58
C ARG A 29 0.90 -24.27 -15.45
N GLY A 30 -0.22 -24.75 -14.94
CA GLY A 30 -1.52 -24.55 -15.56
C GLY A 30 -1.67 -23.06 -15.78
N ALA A 31 -1.78 -22.64 -17.04
CA ALA A 31 -2.30 -21.35 -17.38
C ALA A 31 -3.74 -21.34 -16.86
N GLY A 32 -3.93 -20.90 -15.62
CA GLY A 32 -5.24 -20.71 -15.03
C GLY A 32 -6.01 -19.78 -15.96
N THR A 33 -7.12 -20.26 -16.51
CA THR A 33 -8.06 -19.44 -17.25
C THR A 33 -8.50 -18.30 -16.34
N THR A 34 -8.09 -17.08 -16.67
CA THR A 34 -8.58 -15.87 -15.99
C THR A 34 -10.09 -15.82 -16.19
N VAL A 35 -10.84 -16.09 -15.12
CA VAL A 35 -12.30 -15.98 -15.12
C VAL A 35 -12.65 -14.53 -15.36
N ALA A 36 -13.52 -14.26 -16.34
CA ALA A 36 -13.99 -12.91 -16.61
C ALA A 36 -14.64 -12.32 -15.34
N PRO A 37 -14.44 -11.03 -15.02
CA PRO A 37 -14.99 -10.43 -13.82
C PRO A 37 -16.52 -10.55 -13.79
N ALA A 38 -17.07 -11.14 -12.73
CA ALA A 38 -18.51 -11.30 -12.56
C ALA A 38 -19.15 -10.10 -11.85
N LEU A 39 -20.47 -9.92 -12.03
CA LEU A 39 -21.24 -9.02 -11.18
C LEU A 39 -21.26 -9.56 -9.75
N GLY A 40 -20.92 -8.71 -8.78
CA GLY A 40 -20.94 -9.08 -7.36
C GLY A 40 -22.32 -8.95 -6.70
N PRO A 41 -22.56 -9.63 -5.57
CA PRO A 41 -23.82 -9.55 -4.83
C PRO A 41 -24.06 -8.15 -4.27
N ASP A 42 -25.32 -7.85 -3.92
CA ASP A 42 -25.71 -6.59 -3.29
C ASP A 42 -25.19 -6.45 -1.85
N GLY A 43 -25.09 -5.20 -1.39
CA GLY A 43 -24.80 -4.87 -0.01
C GLY A 43 -23.47 -5.42 0.51
N ASP A 44 -23.43 -5.73 1.81
CA ASP A 44 -22.21 -6.18 2.48
C ASP A 44 -21.73 -7.57 2.02
N ALA A 45 -22.59 -8.37 1.40
CA ALA A 45 -22.17 -9.65 0.79
C ALA A 45 -21.09 -9.44 -0.30
N PHE A 46 -21.01 -8.25 -0.89
CA PHE A 46 -19.93 -7.90 -1.82
C PHE A 46 -18.54 -7.96 -1.20
N TYR A 47 -18.42 -7.78 0.12
CA TYR A 47 -17.13 -7.70 0.79
C TYR A 47 -16.62 -9.04 1.33
N THR A 48 -17.44 -10.09 1.32
CA THR A 48 -17.03 -11.45 1.74
C THR A 48 -16.40 -12.22 0.58
N PRO A 49 -15.06 -12.42 0.55
CA PRO A 49 -14.41 -13.07 -0.58
C PRO A 49 -14.88 -14.52 -0.76
N PRO A 50 -14.86 -15.06 -1.99
CA PRO A 50 -15.09 -16.49 -2.20
C PRO A 50 -14.05 -17.33 -1.47
N SER A 51 -14.45 -18.51 -1.00
CA SER A 51 -13.55 -19.48 -0.35
C SER A 51 -13.73 -20.85 -1.04
N PRO A 52 -12.67 -21.40 -1.68
CA PRO A 52 -11.35 -20.80 -1.86
C PRO A 52 -11.38 -19.56 -2.78
N LEU A 53 -10.33 -18.73 -2.71
CA LEU A 53 -10.13 -17.65 -3.69
C LEU A 53 -9.96 -18.24 -5.10
N PRO A 54 -10.47 -17.56 -6.14
CA PRO A 54 -10.27 -18.00 -7.51
C PRO A 54 -8.79 -17.98 -7.87
N ALA A 55 -8.39 -18.86 -8.80
CA ALA A 55 -7.07 -18.80 -9.40
C ALA A 55 -6.90 -17.48 -10.17
N GLY A 56 -5.72 -16.88 -10.09
CA GLY A 56 -5.42 -15.64 -10.79
C GLY A 56 -4.12 -15.01 -10.30
N ARG A 57 -3.85 -13.81 -10.82
CA ARG A 57 -2.69 -12.99 -10.50
C ARG A 57 -3.12 -11.77 -9.69
N PRO A 58 -2.22 -11.17 -8.90
CA PRO A 58 -2.52 -9.92 -8.23
C PRO A 58 -3.00 -8.85 -9.23
N GLY A 59 -4.09 -8.16 -8.88
CA GLY A 59 -4.84 -7.24 -9.73
C GLY A 59 -5.91 -7.85 -10.62
N ASP A 60 -6.06 -9.18 -10.69
CA ASP A 60 -7.20 -9.77 -11.40
C ASP A 60 -8.49 -9.50 -10.61
N VAL A 61 -9.52 -9.01 -11.31
CA VAL A 61 -10.80 -8.64 -10.71
C VAL A 61 -11.63 -9.90 -10.47
N ILE A 62 -11.99 -10.15 -9.20
CA ILE A 62 -12.86 -11.25 -8.79
C ILE A 62 -14.30 -10.93 -9.16
N ARG A 63 -14.75 -9.74 -8.79
CA ARG A 63 -16.10 -9.24 -9.07
C ARG A 63 -16.17 -7.73 -9.01
N PHE A 64 -17.17 -7.16 -9.65
CA PHE A 64 -17.40 -5.72 -9.64
C PHE A 64 -18.88 -5.38 -9.60
N ARG A 65 -19.18 -4.12 -9.27
CA ARG A 65 -20.50 -3.51 -9.40
C ARG A 65 -20.39 -2.07 -9.87
N PRO A 66 -21.23 -1.63 -10.83
CA PRO A 66 -21.39 -0.21 -11.10
C PRO A 66 -21.89 0.52 -9.86
N LEU A 67 -21.34 1.70 -9.61
CA LEU A 67 -21.82 2.64 -8.61
C LEU A 67 -22.82 3.61 -9.24
N ALA A 68 -23.92 3.88 -8.56
CA ALA A 68 -24.84 4.94 -8.96
C ALA A 68 -24.16 6.31 -8.78
N PRO A 69 -24.51 7.35 -9.57
CA PRO A 69 -23.91 8.69 -9.46
C PRO A 69 -23.91 9.25 -8.02
N LYS A 70 -24.98 9.02 -7.26
CA LYS A 70 -25.10 9.44 -5.85
C LYS A 70 -24.07 8.80 -4.91
N GLN A 71 -23.45 7.69 -5.31
CA GLN A 71 -22.45 6.96 -4.53
C GLN A 71 -21.01 7.40 -4.88
N LEU A 72 -20.83 8.32 -5.82
CA LEU A 72 -19.51 8.84 -6.19
C LEU A 72 -19.07 10.00 -5.30
N GLY A 73 -19.97 10.53 -4.47
CA GLY A 73 -19.79 11.79 -3.75
C GLY A 73 -20.74 12.87 -4.27
N ALA A 74 -21.17 13.76 -3.38
CA ALA A 74 -22.16 14.80 -3.75
C ALA A 74 -21.57 15.88 -4.67
N SER A 75 -20.25 16.09 -4.60
CA SER A 75 -19.52 17.10 -5.39
C SER A 75 -18.74 16.49 -6.55
N ALA A 76 -18.83 15.16 -6.71
CA ALA A 76 -18.06 14.41 -7.68
C ALA A 76 -18.31 14.90 -9.11
N PRO A 77 -17.24 15.18 -9.89
CA PRO A 77 -17.36 15.43 -11.31
C PRO A 77 -18.03 14.24 -12.02
N PRO A 78 -18.65 14.45 -13.20
CA PRO A 78 -19.25 13.37 -13.96
C PRO A 78 -18.25 12.24 -14.25
N ALA A 79 -18.53 11.05 -13.71
CA ALA A 79 -17.67 9.88 -13.79
C ALA A 79 -18.50 8.58 -13.82
N ARG A 80 -17.92 7.50 -14.33
CA ARG A 80 -18.39 6.12 -14.09
C ARG A 80 -17.64 5.58 -12.88
N GLY A 81 -18.36 5.02 -11.91
CA GLY A 81 -17.76 4.39 -10.74
C GLY A 81 -17.99 2.89 -10.71
N TYR A 82 -17.02 2.15 -10.18
CA TYR A 82 -17.09 0.72 -9.99
C TYR A 82 -16.55 0.34 -8.62
N LEU A 83 -17.37 -0.33 -7.82
CA LEU A 83 -16.91 -1.08 -6.65
C LEU A 83 -16.28 -2.37 -7.17
N VAL A 84 -15.05 -2.67 -6.73
CA VAL A 84 -14.32 -3.86 -7.17
C VAL A 84 -13.81 -4.67 -5.99
N MET A 85 -13.74 -5.98 -6.19
CA MET A 85 -12.94 -6.89 -5.39
C MET A 85 -11.90 -7.52 -6.30
N TYR A 86 -10.62 -7.48 -5.91
CA TYR A 86 -9.50 -7.95 -6.71
C TYR A 86 -8.54 -8.79 -5.89
N LEU A 87 -7.82 -9.69 -6.57
CA LEU A 87 -6.76 -10.49 -5.95
C LEU A 87 -5.56 -9.60 -5.62
N SER A 88 -4.95 -9.81 -4.46
CA SER A 88 -3.72 -9.13 -4.03
C SER A 88 -2.81 -10.13 -3.32
N ARG A 89 -1.77 -9.65 -2.63
CA ARG A 89 -0.95 -10.45 -1.72
C ARG A 89 -0.78 -9.77 -0.39
N ASN A 90 -0.94 -10.54 0.69
CA ASN A 90 -0.65 -10.09 2.04
C ASN A 90 0.85 -9.87 2.27
N ALA A 91 1.24 -9.42 3.46
CA ALA A 91 2.63 -9.14 3.81
C ALA A 91 3.58 -10.34 3.65
N ALA A 92 3.09 -11.56 3.88
CA ALA A 92 3.84 -12.82 3.71
C ALA A 92 3.90 -13.30 2.25
N GLY A 93 3.16 -12.67 1.33
CA GLY A 93 3.10 -13.04 -0.07
C GLY A 93 2.02 -14.06 -0.41
N ALA A 94 1.17 -14.47 0.55
CA ALA A 94 0.04 -15.34 0.28
C ALA A 94 -1.09 -14.57 -0.46
N PRO A 95 -1.86 -15.22 -1.35
CA PRO A 95 -3.00 -14.60 -2.00
C PRO A 95 -4.05 -14.12 -0.98
N ASN A 96 -4.59 -12.93 -1.19
CA ASN A 96 -5.77 -12.42 -0.48
C ASN A 96 -6.69 -11.68 -1.46
N ALA A 97 -7.84 -11.21 -0.98
CA ALA A 97 -8.75 -10.35 -1.73
C ALA A 97 -8.85 -8.99 -1.04
N VAL A 98 -8.87 -7.93 -1.83
CA VAL A 98 -9.01 -6.54 -1.37
C VAL A 98 -10.13 -5.88 -2.16
N THR A 99 -10.87 -4.98 -1.53
CA THR A 99 -11.88 -4.16 -2.21
C THR A 99 -11.36 -2.76 -2.49
N GLY A 100 -12.07 -2.05 -3.36
CA GLY A 100 -11.72 -0.68 -3.71
C GLY A 100 -12.72 -0.07 -4.68
N THR A 101 -12.46 1.16 -5.10
CA THR A 101 -13.29 1.86 -6.08
C THR A 101 -12.48 2.36 -7.26
N ILE A 102 -13.00 2.18 -8.47
CA ILE A 102 -12.45 2.73 -9.70
C ILE A 102 -13.39 3.82 -10.20
N LEU A 103 -12.85 5.02 -10.44
CA LEU A 103 -13.57 6.17 -10.97
C LEU A 103 -12.96 6.55 -12.32
N VAL A 104 -13.79 6.59 -13.36
CA VAL A 104 -13.36 6.94 -14.73
C VAL A 104 -14.09 8.21 -15.15
N PRO A 105 -13.37 9.30 -15.47
CA PRO A 105 -14.01 10.56 -15.84
C PRO A 105 -14.82 10.42 -17.14
N LEU A 106 -15.97 11.11 -17.21
CA LEU A 106 -16.74 11.22 -18.45
C LEU A 106 -16.15 12.29 -19.38
N GLY A 107 -16.49 12.22 -20.67
CA GLY A 107 -16.05 13.20 -21.68
C GLY A 107 -14.62 13.01 -22.20
N ARG A 108 -13.96 11.90 -21.83
CA ARG A 108 -12.67 11.47 -22.40
C ARG A 108 -12.72 9.99 -22.77
N ASP A 109 -11.91 9.58 -23.73
CA ASP A 109 -11.72 8.16 -24.04
C ASP A 109 -10.98 7.48 -22.88
N PRO A 110 -11.60 6.53 -22.14
CA PRO A 110 -10.96 5.80 -21.06
C PRO A 110 -9.64 5.14 -21.46
N ALA A 111 -9.47 4.77 -22.73
CA ALA A 111 -8.25 4.10 -23.17
C ALA A 111 -7.01 5.00 -23.15
N THR A 112 -7.22 6.33 -23.10
CA THR A 112 -6.18 7.36 -23.21
C THR A 112 -5.87 8.10 -21.92
N VAL A 113 -6.69 7.94 -20.87
CA VAL A 113 -6.52 8.69 -19.62
C VAL A 113 -5.44 8.06 -18.74
N PRO A 114 -4.64 8.87 -18.02
CA PRO A 114 -3.75 8.35 -16.98
C PRO A 114 -4.56 7.82 -15.79
N ILE A 115 -3.93 6.96 -15.00
CA ILE A 115 -4.52 6.37 -13.79
C ILE A 115 -3.74 6.83 -12.56
N VAL A 116 -4.44 7.32 -11.54
CA VAL A 116 -3.85 7.55 -10.22
C VAL A 116 -4.34 6.47 -9.27
N GLY A 117 -3.42 5.65 -8.75
CA GLY A 117 -3.68 4.83 -7.58
C GLY A 117 -3.71 5.72 -6.34
N VAL A 118 -4.82 5.73 -5.61
CA VAL A 118 -5.01 6.55 -4.40
C VAL A 118 -5.08 5.65 -3.18
N ALA A 119 -4.20 5.96 -2.23
CA ALA A 119 -4.13 5.34 -0.93
C ALA A 119 -4.74 6.30 0.12
N PRO A 120 -5.88 5.95 0.74
CA PRO A 120 -6.49 6.75 1.79
C PRO A 120 -5.57 6.87 3.02
N GLY A 121 -5.70 7.98 3.75
CA GLY A 121 -5.16 8.07 5.12
C GLY A 121 -5.92 7.19 6.10
N THR A 122 -5.62 7.30 7.40
CA THR A 122 -6.24 6.47 8.43
C THR A 122 -7.75 6.66 8.50
N LEU A 123 -8.51 5.63 8.13
CA LEU A 123 -9.98 5.60 8.26
C LEU A 123 -10.46 4.85 9.52
N GLY A 124 -9.57 4.03 10.10
CA GLY A 124 -9.83 3.18 11.26
C GLY A 124 -9.55 1.73 10.95
N MET A 125 -10.09 0.83 11.78
CA MET A 125 -9.86 -0.62 11.67
C MET A 125 -11.13 -1.40 11.29
N GLY A 126 -12.30 -0.84 11.56
CA GLY A 126 -13.57 -1.51 11.31
C GLY A 126 -13.96 -1.53 9.83
N ASP A 127 -14.62 -2.60 9.39
CA ASP A 127 -15.07 -2.76 8.01
C ASP A 127 -16.01 -1.66 7.52
N GLN A 128 -16.75 -1.02 8.42
CA GLN A 128 -17.63 0.10 8.09
C GLN A 128 -16.86 1.36 7.67
N CYS A 129 -15.56 1.44 7.98
CA CYS A 129 -14.70 2.58 7.71
C CYS A 129 -14.01 2.49 6.35
N ALA A 130 -14.08 1.34 5.66
CA ALA A 130 -13.46 1.13 4.35
C ALA A 130 -13.75 2.28 3.38
N ALA A 131 -12.76 2.65 2.58
CA ALA A 131 -12.83 3.85 1.74
C ALA A 131 -13.97 3.77 0.73
N SER A 132 -14.21 2.61 0.14
CA SER A 132 -15.32 2.32 -0.77
C SER A 132 -16.69 2.50 -0.11
N LYS A 133 -16.85 2.08 1.15
CA LYS A 133 -18.09 2.28 1.93
C LYS A 133 -18.27 3.75 2.30
N SER A 134 -17.20 4.42 2.71
CA SER A 134 -17.21 5.85 3.06
C SER A 134 -17.53 6.71 1.84
N LEU A 135 -16.94 6.40 0.68
CA LEU A 135 -17.22 7.09 -0.58
C LEU A 135 -18.67 6.92 -1.01
N ALA A 136 -19.21 5.70 -0.95
CA ALA A 136 -20.59 5.41 -1.29
C ALA A 136 -21.63 6.17 -0.43
N LYS A 137 -21.21 6.66 0.75
CA LYS A 137 -22.00 7.49 1.68
C LYS A 137 -21.69 8.99 1.58
N GLY A 138 -20.72 9.41 0.75
CA GLY A 138 -20.24 10.79 0.70
C GLY A 138 -19.51 11.24 1.97
N LEU A 139 -18.87 10.30 2.67
CA LEU A 139 -18.17 10.53 3.95
C LEU A 139 -16.64 10.38 3.82
N LEU A 140 -16.13 10.13 2.62
CA LEU A 140 -14.70 9.95 2.43
C LEU A 140 -13.99 11.30 2.47
N PHE A 141 -13.26 11.57 3.56
CA PHE A 141 -12.57 12.85 3.73
C PHE A 141 -11.57 13.20 2.61
N THR A 142 -11.01 12.21 1.91
CA THR A 142 -10.12 12.42 0.75
C THR A 142 -10.85 12.75 -0.56
N GLU A 143 -12.19 12.85 -0.56
CA GLU A 143 -13.03 13.08 -1.75
C GLU A 143 -12.59 14.30 -2.57
N PHE A 144 -12.17 15.40 -1.93
CA PHE A 144 -11.76 16.61 -2.65
C PHE A 144 -10.54 16.40 -3.57
N TYR A 145 -9.63 15.48 -3.24
CA TYR A 145 -8.52 15.13 -4.11
C TYR A 145 -8.96 14.23 -5.26
N LEU A 146 -9.92 13.33 -5.02
CA LEU A 146 -10.50 12.51 -6.08
C LEU A 146 -11.18 13.40 -7.12
N ASP A 147 -11.95 14.39 -6.66
CA ASP A 147 -12.61 15.38 -7.52
C ASP A 147 -11.58 16.17 -8.33
N ALA A 148 -10.49 16.61 -7.70
CA ALA A 148 -9.43 17.35 -8.36
C ALA A 148 -8.72 16.52 -9.44
N MET A 149 -8.54 15.21 -9.23
CA MET A 149 -7.98 14.28 -10.22
C MET A 149 -8.96 14.03 -11.37
N LEU A 150 -10.24 13.79 -11.07
CA LEU A 150 -11.29 13.58 -12.07
C LEU A 150 -11.49 14.81 -12.96
N ARG A 151 -11.47 16.04 -12.39
CA ARG A 151 -11.53 17.30 -13.17
C ARG A 151 -10.34 17.49 -14.10
N ARG A 152 -9.17 16.92 -13.77
CA ARG A 152 -7.99 16.90 -14.65
C ARG A 152 -8.10 15.83 -15.75
N GLY A 153 -9.16 15.03 -15.74
CA GLY A 153 -9.39 13.96 -16.70
C GLY A 153 -8.58 12.71 -16.42
N TRP A 154 -8.24 12.46 -15.16
CA TRP A 154 -7.51 11.26 -14.74
C TRP A 154 -8.48 10.23 -14.16
N ALA A 155 -8.26 8.96 -14.47
CA ALA A 155 -8.93 7.88 -13.77
C ALA A 155 -8.30 7.68 -12.39
N VAL A 156 -9.10 7.21 -11.43
CA VAL A 156 -8.67 7.01 -10.05
C VAL A 156 -9.00 5.60 -9.59
N ALA A 157 -8.02 4.91 -8.97
CA ALA A 157 -8.20 3.61 -8.36
C ALA A 157 -7.89 3.71 -6.86
N VAL A 158 -8.93 3.70 -6.02
CA VAL A 158 -8.84 3.80 -4.56
C VAL A 158 -8.83 2.40 -3.96
N THR A 159 -7.84 2.08 -3.13
CA THR A 159 -7.78 0.82 -2.38
C THR A 159 -8.47 0.95 -1.02
N ASP A 160 -9.12 -0.11 -0.55
CA ASP A 160 -9.56 -0.20 0.85
C ASP A 160 -8.46 -0.72 1.78
N TYR A 161 -7.40 -1.33 1.24
CA TYR A 161 -6.40 -2.15 1.96
C TYR A 161 -6.90 -3.54 2.40
N GLU A 162 -5.94 -4.43 2.67
CA GLU A 162 -6.21 -5.73 3.29
C GLU A 162 -6.88 -5.55 4.67
N GLY A 163 -7.96 -6.32 4.89
CA GLY A 163 -8.64 -6.42 6.18
C GLY A 163 -9.48 -5.19 6.54
N LEU A 164 -9.69 -4.26 5.61
CA LEU A 164 -10.59 -3.13 5.81
C LEU A 164 -11.73 -3.24 4.79
N GLY A 165 -12.91 -3.60 5.28
CA GLY A 165 -14.09 -3.92 4.48
C GLY A 165 -14.24 -5.43 4.26
N THR A 166 -13.14 -6.14 4.08
CA THR A 166 -13.08 -7.62 3.95
C THR A 166 -12.74 -8.29 5.29
N PRO A 167 -13.15 -9.56 5.52
CA PRO A 167 -12.88 -10.26 6.78
C PRO A 167 -11.41 -10.27 7.21
N GLY A 168 -11.19 -10.11 8.51
CA GLY A 168 -9.86 -10.05 9.14
C GLY A 168 -9.61 -8.69 9.78
N ASP A 169 -8.43 -8.51 10.36
CA ASP A 169 -8.02 -7.20 10.86
C ASP A 169 -7.34 -6.41 9.74
N HIS A 170 -7.64 -5.12 9.67
CA HIS A 170 -6.90 -4.21 8.81
C HIS A 170 -5.41 -4.22 9.16
N THR A 171 -4.56 -4.43 8.16
CA THR A 171 -3.10 -4.48 8.32
C THR A 171 -2.47 -3.07 8.32
N TYR A 172 -3.00 -2.20 9.18
CA TYR A 172 -2.59 -0.81 9.35
C TYR A 172 -1.07 -0.66 9.40
N VAL A 173 -0.53 0.24 8.58
CA VAL A 173 0.91 0.55 8.40
C VAL A 173 1.83 -0.63 8.01
N VAL A 174 1.28 -1.80 7.64
CA VAL A 174 2.08 -2.92 7.14
C VAL A 174 2.43 -2.65 5.68
N GLY A 175 3.66 -2.19 5.45
CA GLY A 175 4.11 -1.65 4.17
C GLY A 175 4.02 -2.61 2.98
N GLN A 176 4.37 -3.88 3.19
CA GLN A 176 4.24 -4.89 2.13
C GLN A 176 2.78 -5.11 1.72
N SER A 177 1.83 -5.05 2.66
CA SER A 177 0.42 -5.25 2.35
C SER A 177 -0.21 -4.01 1.71
N THR A 178 -0.05 -2.85 2.35
CA THR A 178 -0.63 -1.58 1.89
C THR A 178 -0.07 -1.15 0.52
N GLY A 179 1.24 -1.26 0.29
CA GLY A 179 1.86 -0.95 -1.00
C GLY A 179 1.42 -1.88 -2.14
N ARG A 180 1.28 -3.19 -1.88
CA ARG A 180 0.75 -4.15 -2.88
C ARG A 180 -0.71 -3.89 -3.16
N SER A 181 -1.51 -3.61 -2.13
CA SER A 181 -2.93 -3.31 -2.27
C SER A 181 -3.17 -2.11 -3.18
N LEU A 182 -2.36 -1.05 -3.05
CA LEU A 182 -2.39 0.12 -3.93
C LEU A 182 -1.99 -0.19 -5.38
N ILE A 183 -0.88 -0.92 -5.57
CA ILE A 183 -0.41 -1.34 -6.90
C ILE A 183 -1.47 -2.21 -7.60
N ASP A 184 -2.03 -3.17 -6.86
CA ASP A 184 -2.98 -4.13 -7.39
C ASP A 184 -4.36 -3.49 -7.64
N ALA A 185 -4.71 -2.38 -6.97
CA ALA A 185 -5.87 -1.57 -7.33
C ALA A 185 -5.72 -0.95 -8.73
N VAL A 186 -4.53 -0.47 -9.09
CA VAL A 186 -4.26 0.04 -10.45
C VAL A 186 -4.31 -1.08 -11.48
N ARG A 187 -3.75 -2.26 -11.18
CA ARG A 187 -3.90 -3.43 -12.06
C ARG A 187 -5.37 -3.82 -12.24
N ALA A 188 -6.17 -3.80 -11.17
CA ALA A 188 -7.61 -4.07 -11.23
C ALA A 188 -8.33 -3.04 -12.12
N ALA A 189 -7.95 -1.77 -12.04
CA ALA A 189 -8.46 -0.73 -12.92
C ALA A 189 -8.16 -1.00 -14.40
N GLN A 190 -6.93 -1.40 -14.72
CA GLN A 190 -6.52 -1.75 -16.10
C GLN A 190 -7.13 -3.06 -16.60
N ARG A 191 -7.50 -3.97 -15.70
CA ARG A 191 -8.02 -5.31 -16.04
C ARG A 191 -9.54 -5.41 -15.97
N LEU A 192 -10.25 -4.38 -15.51
CA LEU A 192 -11.70 -4.32 -15.53
C LEU A 192 -12.19 -3.85 -16.92
N PRO A 193 -12.79 -4.74 -17.76
CA PRO A 193 -13.22 -4.33 -19.10
C PRO A 193 -14.25 -3.20 -19.09
N ALA A 194 -15.12 -3.17 -18.07
CA ALA A 194 -16.12 -2.11 -17.90
C ALA A 194 -15.50 -0.72 -17.70
N ALA A 195 -14.31 -0.63 -17.09
CA ALA A 195 -13.60 0.63 -16.91
C ALA A 195 -13.01 1.15 -18.23
N GLY A 196 -12.62 0.27 -19.16
CA GLY A 196 -12.04 0.64 -20.46
C GLY A 196 -10.63 1.26 -20.37
N LEU A 197 -9.99 1.17 -19.21
CA LEU A 197 -8.62 1.67 -18.99
C LEU A 197 -7.60 0.68 -19.58
N THR A 198 -6.46 1.18 -20.04
CA THR A 198 -5.46 0.36 -20.75
C THR A 198 -4.26 0.01 -19.87
N ALA A 199 -3.63 -1.13 -20.17
CA ALA A 199 -2.39 -1.55 -19.52
C ALA A 199 -1.21 -0.57 -19.78
N SER A 200 -1.26 0.19 -20.88
CA SER A 200 -0.24 1.18 -21.25
C SER A 200 -0.46 2.57 -20.62
N ALA A 201 -1.56 2.78 -19.90
CA ALA A 201 -1.85 4.06 -19.26
C ALA A 201 -0.69 4.49 -18.35
N ALA A 202 -0.33 5.78 -18.39
CA ALA A 202 0.61 6.33 -17.43
C ALA A 202 0.02 6.27 -16.02
N VAL A 203 0.81 5.82 -15.05
CA VAL A 203 0.38 5.58 -13.67
C VAL A 203 1.04 6.58 -12.73
N GLY A 204 0.24 7.16 -11.85
CA GLY A 204 0.70 7.88 -10.66
C GLY A 204 0.26 7.17 -9.39
N PHE A 205 1.02 7.31 -8.30
CA PHE A 205 0.54 6.95 -6.96
C PHE A 205 0.40 8.19 -6.10
N TYR A 206 -0.63 8.23 -5.25
CA TYR A 206 -0.88 9.33 -4.34
C TYR A 206 -1.36 8.84 -2.98
N GLY A 207 -0.86 9.46 -1.91
CA GLY A 207 -1.44 9.32 -0.58
C GLY A 207 -0.85 10.27 0.45
N TYR A 208 -1.56 10.45 1.56
CA TYR A 208 -1.17 11.29 2.70
C TYR A 208 -1.35 10.54 4.02
N SER A 209 -0.49 10.80 5.02
CA SER A 209 -0.49 10.09 6.32
C SER A 209 -0.25 8.58 6.13
N GLU A 210 -1.10 7.69 6.65
CA GLU A 210 -1.06 6.26 6.30
C GLU A 210 -0.96 6.02 4.79
N GLY A 211 -1.78 6.73 4.00
CA GLY A 211 -1.77 6.66 2.55
C GLY A 211 -0.46 7.12 1.94
N GLY A 212 0.23 8.07 2.58
CA GLY A 212 1.58 8.49 2.19
C GLY A 212 2.58 7.36 2.40
N GLY A 213 2.43 6.60 3.49
CA GLY A 213 3.16 5.36 3.75
C GLY A 213 2.90 4.32 2.67
N ALA A 214 1.64 4.06 2.33
CA ALA A 214 1.26 3.10 1.29
C ALA A 214 1.79 3.51 -0.11
N ALA A 215 1.70 4.80 -0.49
CA ALA A 215 2.24 5.33 -1.74
C ALA A 215 3.78 5.21 -1.78
N ALA A 216 4.46 5.53 -0.69
CA ALA A 216 5.91 5.35 -0.58
C ALA A 216 6.34 3.87 -0.63
N TRP A 217 5.58 2.97 -0.02
CA TRP A 217 5.80 1.53 -0.13
C TRP A 217 5.56 1.02 -1.55
N ALA A 218 4.47 1.44 -2.21
CA ALA A 218 4.23 1.14 -3.61
C ALA A 218 5.41 1.59 -4.50
N ALA A 219 5.96 2.79 -4.24
CA ALA A 219 7.12 3.30 -4.95
C ALA A 219 8.36 2.41 -4.84
N GLN A 220 8.66 1.90 -3.62
CA GLN A 220 9.78 0.98 -3.41
C GLN A 220 9.53 -0.43 -3.95
N LEU A 221 8.27 -0.89 -3.95
CA LEU A 221 7.91 -2.24 -4.38
C LEU A 221 7.79 -2.35 -5.90
N GLN A 222 7.35 -1.29 -6.58
CA GLN A 222 7.00 -1.33 -8.00
C GLN A 222 8.08 -1.93 -8.90
N PRO A 223 9.39 -1.59 -8.77
CA PRO A 223 10.42 -2.13 -9.66
C PRO A 223 10.52 -3.66 -9.67
N ARG A 224 10.08 -4.33 -8.60
CA ARG A 224 10.14 -5.79 -8.45
C ARG A 224 8.77 -6.45 -8.47
N TYR A 225 7.76 -5.80 -7.89
CA TYR A 225 6.42 -6.37 -7.73
C TYR A 225 5.52 -6.11 -8.94
N ALA A 226 5.69 -4.96 -9.60
CA ALA A 226 4.89 -4.55 -10.75
C ALA A 226 5.70 -3.77 -11.80
N PRO A 227 6.79 -4.36 -12.33
CA PRO A 227 7.65 -3.69 -13.32
C PRO A 227 6.91 -3.35 -14.62
N GLU A 228 5.76 -3.97 -14.88
CA GLU A 228 4.93 -3.72 -16.05
C GLU A 228 4.11 -2.44 -15.96
N LEU A 229 3.92 -1.85 -14.77
CA LEU A 229 3.20 -0.60 -14.62
C LEU A 229 4.07 0.59 -15.04
N SER A 230 3.55 1.41 -15.95
CA SER A 230 4.17 2.66 -16.41
C SER A 230 4.07 3.77 -15.35
N VAL A 231 4.71 3.58 -14.19
CA VAL A 231 4.68 4.56 -13.09
C VAL A 231 5.58 5.75 -13.42
N VAL A 232 4.96 6.90 -13.65
CA VAL A 232 5.66 8.14 -14.04
C VAL A 232 5.90 9.10 -12.87
N GLY A 233 5.20 8.90 -11.75
CA GLY A 233 5.37 9.73 -10.56
C GLY A 233 4.67 9.19 -9.33
N VAL A 234 5.22 9.50 -8.16
CA VAL A 234 4.60 9.20 -6.86
C VAL A 234 4.52 10.48 -6.05
N ALA A 235 3.36 10.73 -5.46
CA ALA A 235 3.12 11.79 -4.49
C ALA A 235 2.88 11.13 -3.13
N ALA A 236 3.82 11.27 -2.19
CA ALA A 236 3.68 10.72 -0.84
C ALA A 236 3.93 11.82 0.20
N GLY A 237 2.97 12.04 1.09
CA GLY A 237 3.07 13.09 2.10
C GLY A 237 2.72 12.64 3.50
N GLY A 238 3.27 13.31 4.50
CA GLY A 238 3.05 12.91 5.89
C GLY A 238 3.44 11.44 6.08
N VAL A 239 4.61 11.03 5.59
CA VAL A 239 4.93 9.60 5.43
C VAL A 239 5.37 9.00 6.76
N PRO A 240 4.75 7.90 7.24
CA PRO A 240 5.24 7.14 8.39
C PRO A 240 6.42 6.24 7.98
N ALA A 241 7.61 6.83 7.86
CA ALA A 241 8.81 6.17 7.34
C ALA A 241 9.60 5.37 8.38
N ASP A 242 9.57 5.76 9.66
CA ASP A 242 10.22 5.04 10.76
C ASP A 242 9.22 4.72 11.87
N LEU A 243 8.72 3.48 11.85
CA LEU A 243 7.66 3.05 12.77
C LEU A 243 8.14 3.00 14.23
N TYR A 244 9.44 2.86 14.50
CA TYR A 244 9.95 2.88 15.87
C TYR A 244 9.94 4.30 16.45
N VAL A 245 10.47 5.27 15.69
CA VAL A 245 10.47 6.68 16.08
C VAL A 245 9.04 7.17 16.29
N ILE A 246 8.14 6.83 15.37
CA ILE A 246 6.72 7.20 15.45
C ILE A 246 6.04 6.55 16.66
N ALA A 247 6.30 5.26 16.91
CA ALA A 247 5.70 4.57 18.06
C ALA A 247 6.11 5.22 19.40
N ARG A 248 7.34 5.72 19.50
CA ARG A 248 7.79 6.46 20.70
C ARG A 248 7.21 7.86 20.78
N SER A 249 7.04 8.56 19.66
CA SER A 249 6.54 9.94 19.67
C SER A 249 5.03 10.06 19.96
N LEU A 250 4.25 9.01 19.68
CA LEU A 250 2.80 9.03 19.86
C LEU A 250 2.35 8.74 21.30
N ASP A 251 3.22 8.18 22.14
CA ASP A 251 2.88 7.79 23.52
C ASP A 251 2.37 8.99 24.35
N GLY A 252 1.17 8.88 24.91
CA GLY A 252 0.55 9.93 25.71
C GLY A 252 0.12 11.18 24.93
N THR A 253 0.10 11.14 23.60
CA THR A 253 -0.37 12.26 22.76
C THR A 253 -1.86 12.14 22.40
N LEU A 254 -2.41 13.18 21.76
CA LEU A 254 -3.77 13.14 21.20
C LEU A 254 -3.97 11.98 20.20
N ALA A 255 -2.90 11.55 19.52
CA ALA A 255 -2.91 10.48 18.53
C ALA A 255 -2.45 9.11 19.08
N ALA A 256 -2.40 8.93 20.40
CA ALA A 256 -1.95 7.70 21.05
C ALA A 256 -2.68 6.42 20.57
N ALA A 257 -3.96 6.54 20.19
CA ALA A 257 -4.75 5.42 19.67
C ALA A 257 -4.15 4.76 18.41
N LEU A 258 -3.37 5.52 17.61
CA LEU A 258 -2.67 5.00 16.43
C LEU A 258 -1.64 3.93 16.78
N LEU A 259 -1.11 3.92 18.03
CA LEU A 259 -0.27 2.82 18.53
C LEU A 259 -1.04 1.50 18.58
N GLY A 260 -2.31 1.55 19.00
CA GLY A 260 -3.17 0.39 19.04
C GLY A 260 -3.51 -0.13 17.65
N TYR A 261 -3.83 0.77 16.70
CA TYR A 261 -4.04 0.41 15.30
C TYR A 261 -2.80 -0.26 14.70
N ALA A 262 -1.61 0.32 14.89
CA ALA A 262 -0.35 -0.27 14.41
C ALA A 262 -0.07 -1.63 15.06
N ALA A 263 -0.31 -1.76 16.37
CA ALA A 263 -0.13 -3.03 17.07
C ALA A 263 -1.06 -4.13 16.53
N ILE A 264 -2.34 -3.81 16.29
CA ILE A 264 -3.31 -4.72 15.69
C ILE A 264 -2.85 -5.14 14.29
N GLY A 265 -2.58 -4.16 13.41
CA GLY A 265 -2.23 -4.42 12.01
C GLY A 265 -0.94 -5.22 11.85
N LEU A 266 0.09 -4.88 12.63
CA LEU A 266 1.35 -5.64 12.66
C LEU A 266 1.12 -7.07 13.16
N ASN A 267 0.35 -7.26 14.23
CA ASN A 267 0.08 -8.60 14.76
C ASN A 267 -0.76 -9.45 13.81
N ALA A 268 -1.69 -8.84 13.07
CA ALA A 268 -2.47 -9.51 12.03
C ALA A 268 -1.59 -10.06 10.90
N SER A 269 -0.57 -9.30 10.49
CA SER A 269 0.39 -9.74 9.48
C SER A 269 1.51 -10.64 10.01
N TYR A 270 1.84 -10.51 11.30
CA TYR A 270 2.97 -11.18 11.94
C TYR A 270 2.55 -11.78 13.30
N PRO A 271 1.88 -12.95 13.30
CA PRO A 271 1.39 -13.57 14.54
C PRO A 271 2.50 -13.95 15.55
N ASP A 272 3.77 -13.99 15.12
CA ASP A 272 4.93 -14.15 16.02
C ASP A 272 5.08 -12.98 17.01
N LEU A 273 4.43 -11.84 16.76
CA LEU A 273 4.38 -10.72 17.69
C LEU A 273 3.56 -10.99 18.95
N ARG A 274 2.60 -11.92 18.90
CA ARG A 274 1.80 -12.37 20.04
C ARG A 274 1.29 -11.20 20.90
N LEU A 275 0.66 -10.19 20.28
CA LEU A 275 0.25 -8.93 20.92
C LEU A 275 -0.43 -9.14 22.27
N ASP A 276 -1.38 -10.08 22.35
CA ASP A 276 -2.17 -10.35 23.57
C ASP A 276 -1.32 -10.72 24.80
N SER A 277 -0.10 -11.23 24.61
CA SER A 277 0.82 -11.56 25.70
C SER A 277 1.46 -10.34 26.37
N TYR A 278 1.45 -9.19 25.69
CA TYR A 278 1.95 -7.91 26.20
C TYR A 278 0.86 -7.08 26.86
N LEU A 279 -0.42 -7.33 26.56
CA LEU A 279 -1.51 -6.45 26.96
C LEU A 279 -1.89 -6.63 28.44
N SER A 280 -2.06 -5.50 29.13
CA SER A 280 -2.75 -5.45 30.42
C SER A 280 -4.24 -5.77 30.26
N PRO A 281 -4.99 -6.05 31.34
CA PRO A 281 -6.45 -6.21 31.24
C PRO A 281 -7.16 -4.99 30.63
N TYR A 282 -6.65 -3.78 30.90
CA TYR A 282 -7.15 -2.56 30.27
C TYR A 282 -6.77 -2.50 28.79
N GLY A 283 -5.51 -2.81 28.44
CA GLY A 283 -5.05 -2.87 27.06
C GLY A 283 -5.85 -3.83 26.19
N LYS A 284 -6.24 -4.99 26.71
CA LYS A 284 -7.12 -5.94 26.00
C LYS A 284 -8.47 -5.31 25.67
N LYS A 285 -9.07 -4.55 26.60
CA LYS A 285 -10.34 -3.84 26.34
C LYS A 285 -10.18 -2.77 25.26
N VAL A 286 -9.10 -1.98 25.35
CA VAL A 286 -8.81 -0.92 24.37
C VAL A 286 -8.57 -1.52 22.98
N ILE A 287 -7.71 -2.53 22.86
CA ILE A 287 -7.42 -3.19 21.57
C ILE A 287 -8.69 -3.80 20.97
N THR A 288 -9.53 -4.46 21.76
CA THR A 288 -10.82 -4.99 21.27
C THR A 288 -11.73 -3.88 20.73
N ALA A 289 -11.83 -2.75 21.42
CA ALA A 289 -12.63 -1.62 20.95
C ALA A 289 -12.03 -0.98 19.67
N LEU A 290 -10.71 -0.88 19.58
CA LEU A 290 -10.04 -0.29 18.43
C LEU A 290 -10.24 -1.10 17.14
N ARG A 291 -10.29 -2.44 17.22
CA ARG A 291 -10.48 -3.34 16.06
C ARG A 291 -11.72 -3.03 15.23
N THR A 292 -12.76 -2.46 15.83
CA THR A 292 -14.03 -2.16 15.16
C THR A 292 -14.30 -0.66 15.05
N SER A 293 -13.34 0.19 15.41
CA SER A 293 -13.52 1.65 15.42
C SER A 293 -13.14 2.30 14.09
N CYS A 294 -13.85 3.38 13.73
CA CYS A 294 -13.33 4.37 12.78
C CYS A 294 -12.47 5.41 13.51
N THR A 295 -11.67 6.18 12.77
CA THR A 295 -10.71 7.15 13.34
C THR A 295 -11.31 8.05 14.43
N PRO A 296 -12.47 8.71 14.27
CA PRO A 296 -13.04 9.54 15.34
C PRO A 296 -13.36 8.76 16.62
N ASP A 297 -13.91 7.55 16.46
CA ASP A 297 -14.32 6.66 17.56
C ASP A 297 -13.12 5.99 18.25
N GLY A 298 -12.00 5.84 17.54
CA GLY A 298 -10.76 5.31 18.10
C GLY A 298 -9.87 6.38 18.73
N LEU A 299 -9.76 7.56 18.13
CA LEU A 299 -8.85 8.61 18.64
C LEU A 299 -9.45 9.34 19.84
N THR A 300 -10.73 9.69 19.81
CA THR A 300 -11.33 10.56 20.85
C THR A 300 -11.32 9.90 22.25
N PRO A 301 -11.77 8.64 22.43
CA PRO A 301 -11.85 8.04 23.76
C PRO A 301 -10.49 7.63 24.33
N TYR A 302 -9.49 7.46 23.47
CA TYR A 302 -8.17 6.94 23.83
C TYR A 302 -7.05 7.98 23.63
N ALA A 303 -7.40 9.24 23.41
CA ALA A 303 -6.47 10.36 23.43
C ALA A 303 -5.69 10.40 24.75
N PHE A 304 -4.40 10.74 24.67
CA PHE A 304 -3.48 10.85 25.81
C PHE A 304 -3.27 9.54 26.62
N THR A 305 -3.79 8.41 26.11
CA THR A 305 -3.49 7.09 26.67
C THR A 305 -2.00 6.84 26.59
N GLN A 306 -1.44 6.30 27.68
CA GLN A 306 -0.03 5.97 27.73
C GLN A 306 0.19 4.48 27.55
N LEU A 307 1.26 4.10 26.85
CA LEU A 307 1.62 2.73 26.56
C LEU A 307 1.69 1.90 27.84
N ARG A 308 2.24 2.46 28.93
CA ARG A 308 2.32 1.80 30.26
C ARG A 308 0.97 1.41 30.87
N GLN A 309 -0.13 2.00 30.42
CA GLN A 309 -1.49 1.62 30.85
C GLN A 309 -2.00 0.41 30.04
N LEU A 310 -1.56 0.29 28.79
CA LEU A 310 -2.01 -0.72 27.82
C LEU A 310 -1.24 -2.03 27.94
N VAL A 311 0.01 -2.00 28.41
CA VAL A 311 0.90 -3.18 28.39
C VAL A 311 1.44 -3.53 29.77
N THR A 312 1.69 -4.81 30.00
CA THR A 312 2.45 -5.32 31.16
C THR A 312 3.96 -5.34 30.89
N THR A 313 4.36 -5.36 29.62
CA THR A 313 5.76 -5.29 29.16
C THR A 313 5.79 -4.44 27.91
N ASP A 314 6.71 -3.48 27.81
CA ASP A 314 6.82 -2.60 26.64
C ASP A 314 7.28 -3.41 25.40
N PRO A 315 6.42 -3.65 24.39
CA PRO A 315 6.79 -4.41 23.21
C PRO A 315 7.93 -3.75 22.43
N LEU A 316 8.07 -2.41 22.48
CA LEU A 316 9.10 -1.66 21.77
C LEU A 316 10.52 -1.94 22.32
N THR A 317 10.63 -2.59 23.48
CA THR A 317 11.93 -3.05 24.03
C THR A 317 12.32 -4.45 23.57
N THR A 318 11.42 -5.16 22.89
CA THR A 318 11.66 -6.55 22.48
C THR A 318 12.20 -6.66 21.06
N ALA A 319 13.13 -7.60 20.84
CA ALA A 319 13.75 -7.82 19.54
C ALA A 319 12.73 -8.24 18.45
N VAL A 320 11.67 -8.97 18.82
CA VAL A 320 10.64 -9.42 17.86
C VAL A 320 9.88 -8.24 17.26
N TRP A 321 9.43 -7.30 18.10
CA TRP A 321 8.72 -6.11 17.66
C TRP A 321 9.64 -5.14 16.93
N GLN A 322 10.84 -4.88 17.46
CA GLN A 322 11.83 -4.01 16.78
C GLN A 322 12.15 -4.50 15.37
N ARG A 323 12.30 -5.82 15.18
CA ARG A 323 12.52 -6.41 13.85
C ARG A 323 11.35 -6.16 12.90
N ARG A 324 10.09 -6.33 13.35
CA ARG A 324 8.90 -6.12 12.50
C ARG A 324 8.63 -4.66 12.20
N LEU A 325 8.89 -3.76 13.15
CA LEU A 325 8.85 -2.31 12.93
C LEU A 325 9.89 -1.90 11.89
N ALA A 326 11.13 -2.38 12.04
CA ALA A 326 12.20 -2.12 11.08
C ALA A 326 11.93 -2.75 9.70
N GLN A 327 11.26 -3.91 9.65
CA GLN A 327 10.83 -4.54 8.40
C GLN A 327 9.78 -3.71 7.64
N ASN A 328 8.96 -2.93 8.38
CA ASN A 328 7.91 -2.08 7.82
C ASN A 328 8.26 -0.58 7.85
N SER A 329 9.55 -0.25 8.02
CA SER A 329 10.08 1.09 7.85
C SER A 329 10.70 1.28 6.45
N LEU A 330 10.62 2.49 5.92
CA LEU A 330 11.03 2.86 4.56
C LEU A 330 12.53 3.23 4.50
N GLY A 331 13.02 3.54 3.29
CA GLY A 331 14.37 4.10 3.09
C GLY A 331 15.48 3.07 2.80
N ARG A 332 15.14 1.78 2.73
CA ARG A 332 16.10 0.70 2.39
C ARG A 332 16.16 0.37 0.90
N GLN A 333 15.21 0.85 0.13
CA GLN A 333 15.09 0.60 -1.31
C GLN A 333 14.75 1.94 -1.97
N ALA A 334 15.38 2.23 -3.11
CA ALA A 334 15.03 3.41 -3.89
C ALA A 334 13.71 3.18 -4.63
N PRO A 335 12.82 4.18 -4.66
CA PRO A 335 11.77 4.28 -5.66
C PRO A 335 12.35 4.22 -7.08
N GLY A 336 11.66 3.50 -7.98
CA GLY A 336 12.02 3.46 -9.41
C GLY A 336 11.53 4.69 -10.19
N ALA A 337 10.44 5.30 -9.74
CA ALA A 337 9.85 6.49 -10.33
C ALA A 337 10.16 7.76 -9.50
N PRO A 338 10.09 8.96 -10.10
CA PRO A 338 10.22 10.22 -9.39
C PRO A 338 9.19 10.36 -8.26
N VAL A 339 9.62 10.84 -7.09
CA VAL A 339 8.76 11.01 -5.91
C VAL A 339 8.69 12.48 -5.51
N PHE A 340 7.49 13.02 -5.37
CA PHE A 340 7.19 14.22 -4.62
C PHE A 340 6.93 13.84 -3.16
N LEU A 341 7.86 14.19 -2.29
CA LEU A 341 7.84 13.89 -0.87
C LEU A 341 7.62 15.19 -0.09
N TRP A 342 6.49 15.30 0.63
CA TRP A 342 6.17 16.49 1.43
C TRP A 342 5.85 16.17 2.88
N HIS A 343 6.10 17.12 3.77
CA HIS A 343 5.86 16.94 5.20
C HIS A 343 5.70 18.28 5.91
N GLY A 344 4.83 18.34 6.92
CA GLY A 344 4.72 19.49 7.82
C GLY A 344 5.91 19.55 8.78
N VAL A 345 6.61 20.68 8.88
CA VAL A 345 7.80 20.79 9.75
C VAL A 345 7.46 20.78 11.24
N VAL A 346 6.20 21.08 11.59
CA VAL A 346 5.68 21.04 12.97
C VAL A 346 4.63 19.92 13.15
N ASP A 347 4.73 18.87 12.34
CA ASP A 347 3.86 17.70 12.43
C ASP A 347 3.97 17.02 13.82
N GLN A 348 2.83 17.04 14.52
CA GLN A 348 2.63 16.55 15.88
C GLN A 348 2.28 15.06 15.95
N VAL A 349 2.04 14.41 14.81
CA VAL A 349 1.67 12.99 14.73
C VAL A 349 2.86 12.17 14.21
N LEU A 350 3.49 12.64 13.13
CA LEU A 350 4.59 11.99 12.45
C LEU A 350 5.82 12.91 12.47
N PRO A 351 6.82 12.65 13.33
CA PRO A 351 7.95 13.55 13.51
C PRO A 351 8.63 13.93 12.19
N PHE A 352 8.85 15.23 11.97
CA PHE A 352 9.51 15.70 10.75
C PHE A 352 10.91 15.09 10.53
N THR A 353 11.61 14.74 11.62
CA THR A 353 12.95 14.13 11.59
C THR A 353 12.99 12.81 10.82
N GLN A 354 11.96 11.97 10.92
CA GLN A 354 11.92 10.70 10.18
C GLN A 354 11.67 10.91 8.68
N ALA A 355 10.95 11.96 8.29
CA ALA A 355 10.77 12.33 6.89
C ALA A 355 12.09 12.85 6.27
N VAL A 356 12.86 13.64 7.01
CA VAL A 356 14.21 14.08 6.59
C VAL A 356 15.14 12.87 6.43
N ALA A 357 15.06 11.89 7.34
CA ALA A 357 15.85 10.66 7.25
C ALA A 357 15.49 9.84 6.00
N LEU A 358 14.19 9.70 5.70
CA LEU A 358 13.72 9.03 4.47
C LEU A 358 14.25 9.72 3.21
N HIS A 359 14.10 11.04 3.12
CA HIS A 359 14.61 11.84 2.00
C HIS A 359 16.10 11.58 1.78
N ARG A 360 16.92 11.68 2.84
CA ARG A 360 18.36 11.43 2.77
C ARG A 360 18.68 10.00 2.34
N ALA A 361 17.96 9.02 2.87
CA ALA A 361 18.17 7.62 2.53
C ALA A 361 17.88 7.36 1.04
N TRP A 362 16.75 7.85 0.53
CA TRP A 362 16.41 7.73 -0.89
C TRP A 362 17.37 8.47 -1.81
N CYS A 363 17.81 9.68 -1.46
CA CYS A 363 18.87 10.36 -2.22
C CYS A 363 20.18 9.57 -2.21
N GLY A 364 20.55 8.99 -1.06
CA GLY A 364 21.73 8.14 -0.94
C GLY A 364 21.68 6.87 -1.79
N LEU A 365 20.47 6.39 -2.10
CA LEU A 365 20.21 5.25 -2.99
C LEU A 365 19.99 5.66 -4.46
N GLY A 366 20.11 6.95 -4.80
CA GLY A 366 20.00 7.46 -6.18
C GLY A 366 18.57 7.67 -6.68
N ALA A 367 17.58 7.72 -5.79
CA ALA A 367 16.20 8.04 -6.17
C ALA A 367 16.06 9.51 -6.62
N GLN A 368 15.07 9.78 -7.47
CA GLN A 368 14.69 11.14 -7.84
C GLN A 368 13.61 11.64 -6.89
N VAL A 369 13.99 12.45 -5.89
CA VAL A 369 13.04 13.00 -4.91
C VAL A 369 12.93 14.52 -5.09
N VAL A 370 11.70 15.01 -5.22
CA VAL A 370 11.33 16.42 -5.05
C VAL A 370 10.85 16.56 -3.60
N TRP A 371 11.64 17.24 -2.78
CA TRP A 371 11.44 17.41 -1.34
C TRP A 371 10.78 18.76 -1.05
N ARG A 372 9.59 18.74 -0.42
CA ARG A 372 8.82 19.95 -0.12
C ARG A 372 8.34 19.96 1.35
N PRO A 373 9.21 20.33 2.30
CA PRO A 373 8.77 20.62 3.66
C PRO A 373 8.09 21.98 3.72
N PHE A 374 7.10 22.15 4.61
CA PHE A 374 6.48 23.46 4.84
C PHE A 374 5.96 23.63 6.26
N VAL A 375 5.69 24.88 6.65
CA VAL A 375 5.21 25.23 7.98
C VAL A 375 3.73 24.86 8.11
N ALA A 376 3.48 23.62 8.55
CA ALA A 376 2.16 23.09 8.82
C ALA A 376 2.24 21.96 9.87
N GLU A 377 1.12 21.74 10.55
CA GLU A 377 0.92 20.58 11.41
C GLU A 377 0.38 19.39 10.59
N HIS A 378 0.10 18.23 11.21
CA HIS A 378 -0.24 17.00 10.47
C HIS A 378 -1.48 17.14 9.57
N VAL A 379 -2.54 17.82 10.00
CA VAL A 379 -3.80 17.90 9.25
C VAL A 379 -3.72 18.93 8.12
N THR A 380 -3.28 20.14 8.42
CA THR A 380 -3.02 21.24 7.48
C THR A 380 -1.89 20.91 6.52
N GLY A 381 -0.96 20.02 6.92
CA GLY A 381 0.05 19.41 6.06
C GLY A 381 -0.54 18.65 4.85
N ALA A 382 -1.83 18.33 4.87
CA ALA A 382 -2.49 17.78 3.69
C ALA A 382 -2.53 18.81 2.54
N ILE A 383 -2.50 20.13 2.79
CA ILE A 383 -2.61 21.16 1.74
C ILE A 383 -1.52 21.06 0.66
N GLY A 384 -0.36 20.50 1.01
CA GLY A 384 0.74 20.23 0.06
C GLY A 384 0.34 19.31 -1.10
N SER A 385 -0.81 18.65 -0.99
CA SER A 385 -1.41 17.87 -2.07
C SER A 385 -1.73 18.69 -3.31
N VAL A 386 -1.96 20.01 -3.20
CA VAL A 386 -2.13 20.88 -4.38
C VAL A 386 -0.88 20.83 -5.26
N ASP A 387 0.30 21.00 -4.66
CA ASP A 387 1.59 20.89 -5.34
C ASP A 387 1.88 19.46 -5.78
N ALA A 388 1.47 18.47 -4.98
CA ALA A 388 1.62 17.07 -5.32
C ALA A 388 0.82 16.68 -6.59
N LEU A 389 -0.40 17.21 -6.75
CA LEU A 389 -1.20 17.04 -7.96
C LEU A 389 -0.59 17.80 -9.15
N ALA A 390 -0.01 18.98 -8.93
CA ALA A 390 0.73 19.69 -9.99
C ALA A 390 1.96 18.88 -10.45
N PHE A 391 2.70 18.29 -9.51
CA PHE A 391 3.80 17.39 -9.81
C PHE A 391 3.36 16.19 -10.64
N LEU A 392 2.26 15.51 -10.26
CA LEU A 392 1.73 14.39 -11.05
C LEU A 392 1.28 14.84 -12.45
N ALA A 393 0.69 16.02 -12.58
CA ALA A 393 0.33 16.59 -13.88
C ALA A 393 1.55 16.77 -14.79
N ASP A 394 2.66 17.29 -14.25
CA ASP A 394 3.92 17.42 -14.99
C ASP A 394 4.48 16.06 -15.42
N ARG A 395 4.37 15.03 -14.56
CA ARG A 395 4.79 13.67 -14.90
C ARG A 395 3.93 13.05 -16.00
N PHE A 396 2.61 13.20 -15.94
CA PHE A 396 1.72 12.76 -17.00
C PHE A 396 1.93 13.51 -18.32
N ALA A 397 2.40 14.76 -18.26
CA ALA A 397 2.78 15.54 -19.44
C ALA A 397 4.21 15.26 -19.94
N GLY A 398 4.93 14.30 -19.35
CA GLY A 398 6.29 13.94 -19.76
C GLY A 398 7.35 15.01 -19.47
N ARG A 399 7.07 15.96 -18.56
CA ARG A 399 8.01 17.02 -18.22
C ARG A 399 9.18 16.49 -17.38
N PRO A 400 10.43 16.93 -17.65
CA PRO A 400 11.60 16.55 -16.86
C PRO A 400 11.44 16.82 -15.37
N VAL A 401 12.02 15.96 -14.54
CA VAL A 401 12.03 16.11 -13.08
C VAL A 401 13.24 16.93 -12.65
N GLN A 402 13.02 17.96 -11.85
CA GLN A 402 14.08 18.66 -11.12
C GLN A 402 14.10 18.11 -9.69
N ALA A 403 14.93 17.10 -9.44
CA ALA A 403 15.05 16.46 -8.14
C ALA A 403 16.02 17.23 -7.21
N ASP A 404 15.72 17.23 -5.91
CA ASP A 404 16.52 17.88 -4.86
C ASP A 404 17.69 17.00 -4.38
N CYS A 405 17.75 15.74 -4.80
CA CYS A 405 18.87 14.85 -4.52
C CYS A 405 20.11 15.31 -5.31
N ALA A 406 21.14 15.77 -4.60
CA ALA A 406 22.41 16.12 -5.21
C ALA A 406 22.98 14.93 -5.99
N ARG A 407 23.30 15.15 -7.28
CA ARG A 407 24.01 14.17 -8.09
C ARG A 407 25.40 14.00 -7.47
N LYS A 408 25.69 12.86 -6.86
CA LYS A 408 27.08 12.51 -6.53
C LYS A 408 27.81 12.40 -7.88
N THR A 409 28.55 13.45 -8.23
CA THR A 409 29.51 13.46 -9.34
C THR A 409 30.68 12.55 -9.03
#